data_AF-A0AAW0QJ52-F1
#
_entry.id   AF-A0AAW0QJ52-F1
#
_cell.length_a   1.000
_cell.length_b   1.000
_cell.length_c   1.000
_cell.angle_alpha   90.00
_cell.angle_beta   90.00
_cell.angle_gamma   90.00
#
_symmetry.space_group_name_H-M   'P 1'
#
loop_
_entity.id
_entity.type
_entity.pdbx_description
1 polymer ?
#
loop_
_entity_poly.entity_id
_entity_poly.type
_entity_poly.pdbx_seq_one_letter_code
_entity_poly.pdbx_strand_id
1 'polypeptide(L)'
;MAFHNHNNDASTATLSPTDSINSSGMFGSHHSQLLSSSISSLSSPTASARQSTSHISKTYRQSSQLFLTRRLPEALSTVLPLVTPPSGLGETAEASAENEPAPVAQASRTTRIKVWSLYLTILNAILELEPDEGKDSFGTHEYRGICNKVRDGDIWEEVVRNGYHGIEGNVDSDVVINLATLLLAHARTQTLNQKRLETYLAVSQQPELDLAQRLEATQSSGPSKHRRSASKSKATSGADTPRDLNARVKILELYTLHVLLRNNEWDYAREFITVSSVLDEERRDAFLQALQSLQEDQQEQERNEQEERDRQDEKLRKDLEEAKRLRSENETRERKRLEEERARREGSEVDYGIEKTPSAANGSSKGRRTREASSAMSKPKAAKGKPAGPPSLSARASMILSNLRVVLEQIGSQFKTNPMLLVRFMAFIISIIVMFGNQRIRERISRVLGSGWTKLKSTAGMGVKVSYI
;
A
#
# COMPACT_ATOMS: atom_id res chain seq x y z
N MET A 1 -16.71 -53.07 -49.09
CA MET A 1 -17.17 -51.80 -49.66
C MET A 1 -16.03 -51.23 -50.48
N ALA A 2 -16.26 -51.08 -51.77
CA ALA A 2 -15.24 -50.96 -52.81
C ALA A 2 -15.29 -49.58 -53.49
N PHE A 3 -14.21 -49.32 -54.26
CA PHE A 3 -14.08 -48.48 -55.46
C PHE A 3 -13.20 -47.21 -55.43
N HIS A 4 -12.05 -47.37 -56.11
CA HIS A 4 -11.49 -46.55 -57.22
C HIS A 4 -10.99 -45.12 -56.93
N ASN A 5 -9.71 -44.77 -57.16
CA ASN A 5 -8.93 -44.72 -58.42
C ASN A 5 -9.46 -43.66 -59.42
N HIS A 6 -8.65 -42.64 -59.75
CA HIS A 6 -8.64 -41.81 -60.98
C HIS A 6 -7.38 -40.90 -60.91
N ASN A 7 -6.30 -41.13 -61.66
CA ASN A 7 -6.03 -40.88 -63.09
C ASN A 7 -6.07 -39.42 -63.58
N ASN A 8 -4.89 -38.97 -64.02
CA ASN A 8 -4.58 -38.22 -65.24
C ASN A 8 -5.70 -38.15 -66.28
N ASP A 9 -5.98 -36.98 -66.86
CA ASP A 9 -5.54 -36.63 -68.22
C ASP A 9 -6.10 -35.27 -68.69
N ALA A 10 -5.34 -34.67 -69.60
CA ALA A 10 -5.64 -33.48 -70.37
C ALA A 10 -6.80 -33.71 -71.37
N SER A 11 -7.52 -32.64 -71.75
CA SER A 11 -7.64 -32.15 -73.15
C SER A 11 -8.82 -31.19 -73.38
N THR A 12 -8.49 -30.10 -74.08
CA THR A 12 -9.19 -29.49 -75.23
C THR A 12 -10.53 -28.74 -75.11
N ALA A 13 -10.53 -27.62 -75.86
CA ALA A 13 -11.63 -27.06 -76.68
C ALA A 13 -12.73 -26.26 -75.95
N THR A 14 -13.31 -25.16 -76.43
CA THR A 14 -13.16 -24.22 -77.57
C THR A 14 -14.16 -23.07 -77.27
N LEU A 15 -14.01 -21.93 -77.94
CA LEU A 15 -15.05 -20.96 -78.38
C LEU A 15 -15.06 -19.58 -77.70
N SER A 16 -14.60 -18.62 -78.51
CA SER A 16 -14.86 -17.18 -78.48
C SER A 16 -16.36 -16.84 -78.51
N PRO A 17 -16.70 -15.57 -78.27
CA PRO A 17 -17.36 -14.84 -79.33
C PRO A 17 -16.60 -13.55 -79.68
N THR A 18 -16.37 -13.42 -80.98
CA THR A 18 -16.10 -12.18 -81.69
C THR A 18 -17.36 -11.32 -81.68
N ASP A 19 -17.24 -10.03 -81.33
CA ASP A 19 -18.12 -9.02 -81.89
C ASP A 19 -17.34 -7.77 -82.31
N SER A 20 -17.22 -7.67 -83.63
CA SER A 20 -17.50 -6.50 -84.46
C SER A 20 -16.94 -5.12 -84.05
N ILE A 21 -15.87 -4.79 -84.78
CA ILE A 21 -15.37 -3.50 -85.21
C ILE A 21 -16.47 -2.44 -85.45
N ASN A 22 -16.29 -1.25 -84.89
CA ASN A 22 -16.59 -0.01 -85.62
C ASN A 22 -15.52 1.06 -85.31
N SER A 23 -14.82 1.46 -86.38
CA SER A 23 -13.96 2.63 -86.52
C SER A 23 -14.67 3.92 -86.04
N SER A 24 -14.00 4.89 -85.41
CA SER A 24 -13.08 5.83 -86.07
C SER A 24 -12.35 6.67 -85.01
N GLY A 25 -11.07 6.97 -85.24
CA GLY A 25 -10.21 7.63 -84.25
C GLY A 25 -10.42 9.13 -84.07
N MET A 26 -9.78 9.67 -83.03
CA MET A 26 -8.96 10.88 -83.06
C MET A 26 -8.49 11.26 -81.64
N PHE A 27 -7.16 11.34 -81.49
CA PHE A 27 -6.35 12.15 -80.57
C PHE A 27 -6.77 12.34 -79.09
N GLY A 28 -5.87 11.97 -78.17
CA GLY A 28 -5.74 12.70 -76.90
C GLY A 28 -5.16 11.96 -75.70
N SER A 29 -3.89 12.24 -75.39
CA SER A 29 -3.34 12.31 -74.03
C SER A 29 -3.05 11.01 -73.25
N HIS A 30 -1.87 10.42 -73.52
CA HIS A 30 -1.14 9.58 -72.58
C HIS A 30 0.04 10.38 -71.99
N HIS A 31 -0.17 11.18 -70.94
CA HIS A 31 0.94 11.66 -70.09
C HIS A 31 0.47 12.24 -68.73
N SER A 32 -0.05 11.43 -67.80
CA SER A 32 -0.32 11.92 -66.43
C SER A 32 -0.51 10.83 -65.36
N GLN A 33 0.39 9.85 -65.27
CA GLN A 33 0.35 8.84 -64.18
C GLN A 33 1.70 8.56 -63.49
N LEU A 34 2.73 9.39 -63.64
CA LEU A 34 4.06 9.11 -63.05
C LEU A 34 4.63 10.18 -62.11
N LEU A 35 3.79 11.05 -61.51
CA LEU A 35 4.24 12.02 -60.50
C LEU A 35 3.25 12.12 -59.32
N SER A 36 3.01 11.02 -58.61
CA SER A 36 2.25 11.02 -57.35
C SER A 36 3.06 10.35 -56.24
N SER A 37 4.12 11.01 -55.80
CA SER A 37 4.92 10.57 -54.65
C SER A 37 5.69 11.72 -54.02
N SER A 38 5.04 12.87 -53.72
CA SER A 38 5.66 13.96 -52.92
C SER A 38 4.63 14.97 -52.36
N ILE A 39 3.57 14.51 -51.68
CA ILE A 39 2.70 15.40 -50.87
C ILE A 39 2.35 14.76 -49.52
N SER A 40 3.34 14.49 -48.68
CA SER A 40 3.12 14.03 -47.29
C SER A 40 3.15 15.17 -46.25
N SER A 41 2.92 16.42 -46.65
CA SER A 41 3.12 17.58 -45.75
C SER A 41 1.86 18.42 -45.50
N LEU A 42 0.67 17.94 -45.86
CA LEU A 42 -0.59 18.62 -45.54
C LEU A 42 -1.55 17.63 -44.88
N SER A 43 -1.23 17.25 -43.65
CA SER A 43 -2.09 16.42 -42.81
C SER A 43 -3.34 17.21 -42.44
N SER A 44 -4.45 16.92 -43.11
CA SER A 44 -5.78 17.31 -42.64
C SER A 44 -5.94 16.87 -41.17
N PRO A 45 -6.41 17.74 -40.24
CA PRO A 45 -6.53 17.41 -38.82
C PRO A 45 -7.41 16.17 -38.56
N THR A 46 -8.29 15.84 -39.50
CA THR A 46 -9.16 14.64 -39.46
C THR A 46 -8.44 13.33 -39.77
N ALA A 47 -7.36 13.34 -40.55
CA ALA A 47 -6.56 12.15 -40.87
C ALA A 47 -5.63 11.77 -39.70
N SER A 48 -4.98 12.78 -39.10
CA SER A 48 -4.13 12.59 -37.92
C SER A 48 -4.92 12.11 -36.70
N ALA A 49 -6.13 12.63 -36.46
CA ALA A 49 -7.02 12.18 -35.37
C ALA A 49 -7.54 10.73 -35.57
N ARG A 50 -7.77 10.30 -36.81
CA ARG A 50 -8.15 8.91 -37.11
C ARG A 50 -6.97 7.94 -36.94
N GLN A 51 -5.76 8.37 -37.30
CA GLN A 51 -4.56 7.57 -37.06
C GLN A 51 -4.23 7.47 -35.56
N SER A 52 -4.32 8.57 -34.79
CA SER A 52 -4.06 8.57 -33.34
C SER A 52 -5.07 7.70 -32.57
N THR A 53 -6.37 7.78 -32.87
CA THR A 53 -7.40 6.93 -32.23
C THR A 53 -7.19 5.44 -32.53
N SER A 54 -6.73 5.09 -33.74
CA SER A 54 -6.39 3.71 -34.10
C SER A 54 -5.15 3.20 -33.35
N HIS A 55 -4.16 4.07 -33.13
CA HIS A 55 -2.96 3.76 -32.35
C HIS A 55 -3.31 3.53 -30.88
N ILE A 56 -4.06 4.45 -30.25
CA ILE A 56 -4.51 4.32 -28.85
C ILE A 56 -5.27 3.01 -28.63
N SER A 57 -6.14 2.63 -29.56
CA SER A 57 -6.91 1.38 -29.47
C SER A 57 -6.03 0.13 -29.59
N LYS A 58 -4.99 0.14 -30.44
CA LYS A 58 -4.03 -0.97 -30.58
C LYS A 58 -3.16 -1.11 -29.35
N THR A 59 -2.58 -0.01 -28.88
CA THR A 59 -1.73 0.03 -27.68
C THR A 59 -2.50 -0.37 -26.43
N TYR A 60 -3.77 0.06 -26.29
CA TYR A 60 -4.66 -0.41 -25.22
C TYR A 60 -4.86 -1.93 -25.26
N ARG A 61 -5.18 -2.50 -26.43
CA ARG A 61 -5.37 -3.96 -26.57
C ARG A 61 -4.10 -4.73 -26.25
N GLN A 62 -2.95 -4.24 -26.72
CA GLN A 62 -1.65 -4.85 -26.46
C GLN A 62 -1.34 -4.83 -24.95
N SER A 63 -1.44 -3.69 -24.29
CA SER A 63 -1.20 -3.61 -22.85
C SER A 63 -2.20 -4.42 -22.04
N SER A 64 -3.47 -4.42 -22.42
CA SER A 64 -4.49 -5.27 -21.78
C SER A 64 -4.14 -6.75 -21.90
N GLN A 65 -3.62 -7.20 -23.04
CA GLN A 65 -3.15 -8.57 -23.21
C GLN A 65 -1.94 -8.87 -22.31
N LEU A 66 -0.96 -7.96 -22.27
CA LEU A 66 0.22 -8.10 -21.42
C LEU A 66 -0.15 -8.18 -19.93
N PHE A 67 -1.10 -7.35 -19.50
CA PHE A 67 -1.66 -7.37 -18.15
C PHE A 67 -2.31 -8.72 -17.81
N LEU A 68 -3.14 -9.26 -18.71
CA LEU A 68 -3.78 -10.57 -18.52
C LEU A 68 -2.75 -11.72 -18.43
N THR A 69 -1.62 -11.60 -19.11
CA THR A 69 -0.50 -12.55 -19.03
C THR A 69 0.43 -12.31 -17.84
N ARG A 70 0.06 -11.44 -16.89
CA ARG A 70 0.84 -11.04 -15.70
C ARG A 70 2.21 -10.41 -16.01
N ARG A 71 2.41 -9.90 -17.23
CA ARG A 71 3.63 -9.17 -17.61
C ARG A 71 3.51 -7.70 -17.26
N LEU A 72 3.48 -7.40 -15.96
CA LEU A 72 3.17 -6.07 -15.44
C LEU A 72 4.16 -4.97 -15.89
N PRO A 73 5.49 -5.19 -15.94
CA PRO A 73 6.43 -4.18 -16.43
C PRO A 73 6.22 -3.82 -17.91
N GLU A 74 5.99 -4.84 -18.75
CA GLU A 74 5.70 -4.66 -20.17
C GLU A 74 4.33 -3.97 -20.38
N ALA A 75 3.33 -4.32 -19.57
CA ALA A 75 2.01 -3.70 -19.64
C ALA A 75 2.05 -2.21 -19.27
N LEU A 76 2.79 -1.86 -18.19
CA LEU A 76 2.96 -0.49 -17.73
C LEU A 76 3.70 0.36 -18.76
N SER A 77 4.86 -0.11 -19.23
CA SER A 77 5.66 0.59 -20.26
C SER A 77 4.91 0.78 -21.58
N THR A 78 4.00 -0.15 -21.93
CA THR A 78 3.16 -0.01 -23.13
C THR A 78 2.06 1.05 -22.97
N VAL A 79 1.50 1.25 -21.77
CA VAL A 79 0.42 2.25 -21.52
C VAL A 79 0.96 3.63 -21.18
N LEU A 80 2.13 3.74 -20.55
CA LEU A 80 2.74 5.01 -20.13
C LEU A 80 2.77 6.09 -21.23
N PRO A 81 3.15 5.80 -22.49
CA PRO A 81 3.17 6.80 -23.57
C PRO A 81 1.79 7.35 -23.94
N LEU A 82 0.69 6.66 -23.60
CA LEU A 82 -0.67 7.17 -23.83
C LEU A 82 -1.10 8.15 -22.74
N VAL A 83 -0.54 7.98 -21.54
CA VAL A 83 -0.96 8.60 -20.28
C VAL A 83 -0.06 9.77 -19.88
N THR A 84 1.19 9.76 -20.34
CA THR A 84 2.18 10.81 -20.11
C THR A 84 2.18 11.78 -21.30
N PRO A 85 2.25 13.11 -21.09
CA PRO A 85 2.43 14.04 -22.20
C PRO A 85 3.76 13.74 -22.93
N PRO A 86 3.81 13.89 -24.27
CA PRO A 86 5.07 13.76 -25.00
C PRO A 86 6.02 14.85 -24.51
N SER A 87 6.98 14.49 -23.65
CA SER A 87 8.05 15.41 -23.29
C SER A 87 8.86 15.67 -24.56
N GLY A 88 8.86 16.92 -25.02
CA GLY A 88 9.55 17.34 -26.23
C GLY A 88 11.02 16.92 -26.20
N LEU A 89 11.37 15.91 -27.00
CA LEU A 89 12.74 15.67 -27.43
C LEU A 89 13.15 16.83 -28.35
N GLY A 90 13.70 17.89 -27.77
CA GLY A 90 14.31 18.99 -28.53
C GLY A 90 14.54 20.23 -27.67
N GLU A 91 15.80 20.47 -27.29
CA GLU A 91 16.30 21.65 -26.55
C GLU A 91 16.16 22.99 -27.30
N THR A 92 15.26 23.12 -28.27
CA THR A 92 15.14 24.33 -29.09
C THR A 92 13.70 24.59 -29.52
N ALA A 93 12.85 25.04 -28.61
CA ALA A 93 11.64 25.80 -28.96
C ALA A 93 11.14 26.58 -27.74
N GLU A 94 11.39 27.89 -27.78
CA GLU A 94 11.02 28.84 -26.75
C GLU A 94 9.50 28.91 -26.52
N ALA A 95 9.11 28.89 -25.24
CA ALA A 95 7.94 29.58 -24.66
C ALA A 95 6.52 29.31 -25.22
N SER A 96 6.22 28.18 -25.87
CA SER A 96 4.83 27.84 -26.27
C SER A 96 4.42 26.37 -26.12
N ALA A 97 5.26 25.52 -25.52
CA ALA A 97 5.04 24.07 -25.41
C ALA A 97 4.60 23.60 -24.00
N GLU A 98 4.13 24.51 -23.13
CA GLU A 98 3.90 24.18 -21.71
C GLU A 98 2.59 23.44 -21.39
N ASN A 99 1.79 23.00 -22.38
CA ASN A 99 0.48 22.41 -22.06
C ASN A 99 -0.09 21.45 -23.13
N GLU A 100 0.75 20.69 -23.85
CA GLU A 100 0.19 19.65 -24.72
C GLU A 100 -0.30 18.47 -23.84
N PRO A 101 -1.62 18.19 -23.79
CA PRO A 101 -2.15 17.15 -22.94
C PRO A 101 -1.77 15.77 -23.50
N ALA A 102 -1.76 14.75 -22.65
CA ALA A 102 -1.41 13.39 -23.09
C ALA A 102 -2.33 12.92 -24.24
N PRO A 103 -1.85 12.02 -25.12
CA PRO A 103 -2.63 11.55 -26.28
C PRO A 103 -4.02 11.00 -25.92
N VAL A 104 -4.17 10.45 -24.70
CA VAL A 104 -5.46 9.97 -24.18
C VAL A 104 -6.48 11.10 -23.91
N ALA A 105 -6.04 12.33 -23.64
CA ALA A 105 -6.92 13.47 -23.44
C ALA A 105 -7.67 13.83 -24.72
N GLN A 106 -7.04 13.64 -25.88
CA GLN A 106 -7.64 13.88 -27.20
C GLN A 106 -8.55 12.72 -27.67
N ALA A 107 -8.54 11.58 -26.96
CA ALA A 107 -9.32 10.40 -27.31
C ALA A 107 -10.81 10.54 -26.94
N SER A 108 -11.65 9.68 -27.54
CA SER A 108 -13.07 9.59 -27.15
C SER A 108 -13.23 9.25 -25.67
N ARG A 109 -14.30 9.72 -25.03
CA ARG A 109 -14.64 9.44 -23.62
C ARG A 109 -14.50 7.96 -23.25
N THR A 110 -15.10 7.08 -24.05
CA THR A 110 -15.07 5.62 -23.81
C THR A 110 -13.64 5.07 -23.87
N THR A 111 -12.81 5.56 -24.80
CA THR A 111 -11.41 5.14 -24.91
C THR A 111 -10.60 5.69 -23.73
N ARG A 112 -10.81 6.95 -23.36
CA ARG A 112 -10.16 7.60 -22.21
C ARG A 112 -10.42 6.85 -20.91
N ILE A 113 -11.69 6.55 -20.61
CA ILE A 113 -12.07 5.76 -19.42
C ILE A 113 -11.35 4.41 -19.43
N LYS A 114 -11.35 3.68 -20.54
CA LYS A 114 -10.71 2.36 -20.63
C LYS A 114 -9.20 2.41 -20.38
N VAL A 115 -8.51 3.37 -20.99
CA VAL A 115 -7.05 3.52 -20.84
C VAL A 115 -6.67 3.89 -19.41
N TRP A 116 -7.36 4.86 -18.81
CA TRP A 116 -7.11 5.25 -17.42
C TRP A 116 -7.49 4.16 -16.42
N SER A 117 -8.63 3.49 -16.61
CA SER A 117 -9.00 2.34 -15.77
C SER A 117 -7.96 1.22 -15.87
N LEU A 118 -7.49 0.87 -17.07
CA LEU A 118 -6.41 -0.12 -17.23
C LEU A 118 -5.13 0.33 -16.53
N TYR A 119 -4.72 1.58 -16.68
CA TYR A 119 -3.54 2.12 -16.01
C TYR A 119 -3.64 2.00 -14.49
N LEU A 120 -4.76 2.42 -13.90
CA LEU A 120 -5.00 2.33 -12.46
C LEU A 120 -5.07 0.88 -11.97
N THR A 121 -5.66 -0.03 -12.75
CA THR A 121 -5.69 -1.46 -12.42
C THR A 121 -4.29 -2.09 -12.49
N ILE A 122 -3.46 -1.69 -13.47
CA ILE A 122 -2.05 -2.11 -13.52
C ILE A 122 -1.31 -1.63 -12.26
N LEU A 123 -1.49 -0.36 -11.87
CA LEU A 123 -0.89 0.17 -10.65
C LEU A 123 -1.36 -0.58 -9.39
N ASN A 124 -2.66 -0.89 -9.29
CA ASN A 124 -3.18 -1.69 -8.18
C ASN A 124 -2.51 -3.07 -8.13
N ALA A 125 -2.41 -3.75 -9.27
CA ALA A 125 -1.77 -5.06 -9.33
C ALA A 125 -0.27 -5.01 -8.97
N ILE A 126 0.44 -3.94 -9.33
CA ILE A 126 1.85 -3.75 -8.94
C ILE A 126 1.99 -3.59 -7.43
N LEU A 127 1.06 -2.87 -6.77
CA LEU A 127 1.06 -2.68 -5.33
C LEU A 127 0.68 -3.94 -4.55
N GLU A 128 -0.09 -4.85 -5.16
CA GLU A 128 -0.43 -6.15 -4.59
C GLU A 128 0.69 -7.20 -4.72
N LEU A 129 1.73 -6.94 -5.53
CA LEU A 129 2.90 -7.81 -5.57
C LEU A 129 3.64 -7.80 -4.24
N GLU A 130 4.24 -8.95 -3.89
CA GLU A 130 5.17 -8.99 -2.77
C GLU A 130 6.34 -8.01 -3.01
N PRO A 131 6.86 -7.36 -1.96
CA PRO A 131 7.93 -6.37 -2.11
C PRO A 131 9.18 -6.90 -2.80
N ASP A 132 9.43 -8.21 -2.76
CA ASP A 132 10.60 -8.82 -3.38
C ASP A 132 10.35 -9.14 -4.87
N GLU A 133 9.17 -9.67 -5.20
CA GLU A 133 8.73 -9.87 -6.60
C GLU A 133 8.64 -8.54 -7.37
N GLY A 134 8.14 -7.49 -6.72
CA GLY A 134 8.06 -6.15 -7.30
C GLY A 134 9.42 -5.52 -7.57
N LYS A 135 10.39 -5.69 -6.66
CA LYS A 135 11.77 -5.21 -6.85
C LYS A 135 12.50 -5.97 -7.93
N ASP A 136 12.26 -7.27 -8.07
CA ASP A 136 12.89 -8.10 -9.10
C ASP A 136 12.35 -7.78 -10.50
N SER A 137 11.05 -7.47 -10.60
CA SER A 137 10.39 -7.20 -11.88
C SER A 137 10.61 -5.79 -12.43
N PHE A 138 10.69 -4.77 -11.56
CA PHE A 138 10.80 -3.34 -11.95
C PHE A 138 12.13 -2.71 -11.55
N GLY A 139 12.92 -3.37 -10.70
CA GLY A 139 14.05 -2.73 -10.02
C GLY A 139 13.61 -1.97 -8.77
N THR A 140 14.52 -1.87 -7.80
CA THR A 140 14.21 -1.32 -6.47
C THR A 140 13.79 0.15 -6.50
N HIS A 141 14.40 0.96 -7.37
CA HIS A 141 14.12 2.39 -7.44
C HIS A 141 12.75 2.68 -8.08
N GLU A 142 12.46 2.05 -9.22
CA GLU A 142 11.20 2.26 -9.94
C GLU A 142 10.01 1.71 -9.15
N TYR A 143 10.11 0.50 -8.61
CA TYR A 143 9.05 -0.08 -7.77
C TYR A 143 8.73 0.83 -6.57
N ARG A 144 9.75 1.30 -5.84
CA ARG A 144 9.55 2.22 -4.72
C ARG A 144 8.96 3.55 -5.17
N GLY A 145 9.40 4.07 -6.32
CA GLY A 145 8.88 5.31 -6.92
C GLY A 145 7.39 5.20 -7.22
N ILE A 146 6.97 4.11 -7.87
CA ILE A 146 5.56 3.81 -8.18
C ILE A 146 4.75 3.67 -6.89
N CYS A 147 5.25 2.90 -5.92
CA CYS A 147 4.57 2.74 -4.64
C CYS A 147 4.39 4.06 -3.90
N ASN A 148 5.42 4.93 -3.87
CA ASN A 148 5.33 6.23 -3.23
C ASN A 148 4.33 7.14 -3.97
N LYS A 149 4.38 7.18 -5.30
CA LYS A 149 3.46 7.97 -6.13
C LYS A 149 1.99 7.65 -5.85
N VAL A 150 1.65 6.37 -5.69
CA VAL A 150 0.27 5.97 -5.34
C VAL A 150 -0.02 6.23 -3.86
N ARG A 151 0.92 5.95 -2.96
CA ARG A 151 0.75 6.14 -1.50
C ARG A 151 0.57 7.60 -1.09
N ASP A 152 1.24 8.50 -1.78
CA ASP A 152 1.21 9.94 -1.54
C ASP A 152 0.04 10.61 -2.30
N GLY A 153 -0.55 9.90 -3.28
CA GLY A 153 -1.76 10.32 -3.99
C GLY A 153 -1.53 11.18 -5.23
N ASP A 154 -0.28 11.34 -5.66
CA ASP A 154 0.11 12.11 -6.85
C ASP A 154 -0.55 11.59 -8.14
N ILE A 155 -0.90 10.31 -8.15
CA ILE A 155 -1.65 9.67 -9.24
C ILE A 155 -2.96 10.38 -9.57
N TRP A 156 -3.62 10.99 -8.56
CA TRP A 156 -4.84 11.76 -8.78
C TRP A 156 -4.58 12.99 -9.63
N GLU A 157 -3.53 13.75 -9.29
CA GLU A 157 -3.16 14.96 -10.05
C GLU A 157 -2.72 14.62 -11.47
N GLU A 158 -2.01 13.50 -11.64
CA GLU A 158 -1.61 13.02 -12.95
C GLU A 158 -2.82 12.71 -13.84
N VAL A 159 -3.84 12.02 -13.30
CA VAL A 159 -5.07 11.72 -14.05
C VAL A 159 -5.79 13.01 -14.44
N VAL A 160 -5.95 13.93 -13.50
CA VAL A 160 -6.65 15.19 -13.72
C VAL A 160 -5.90 16.05 -14.75
N ARG A 161 -4.58 16.21 -14.59
CA ARG A 161 -3.72 17.05 -15.44
C ARG A 161 -3.59 16.45 -16.84
N ASN A 162 -3.18 15.18 -16.93
CA ASN A 162 -2.86 14.56 -18.22
C ASN A 162 -4.10 14.04 -18.96
N GLY A 163 -5.17 13.69 -18.25
CA GLY A 163 -6.37 13.09 -18.83
C GLY A 163 -7.53 14.07 -19.04
N TYR A 164 -7.63 15.10 -18.19
CA TYR A 164 -8.81 15.96 -18.08
C TYR A 164 -8.49 17.46 -18.04
N HIS A 165 -7.32 17.85 -18.57
CA HIS A 165 -6.91 19.26 -18.75
C HIS A 165 -6.86 20.07 -17.44
N GLY A 166 -6.64 19.40 -16.30
CA GLY A 166 -6.54 20.06 -15.00
C GLY A 166 -7.87 20.32 -14.29
N ILE A 167 -9.00 19.91 -14.86
CA ILE A 167 -10.33 20.17 -14.29
C ILE A 167 -10.84 18.91 -13.59
N GLU A 168 -10.91 18.93 -12.25
CA GLU A 168 -11.34 17.78 -11.44
C GLU A 168 -12.78 17.33 -11.75
N GLY A 169 -13.70 18.28 -11.98
CA GLY A 169 -15.10 17.95 -12.29
C GLY A 169 -15.34 17.30 -13.64
N ASN A 170 -14.35 17.30 -14.54
CA ASN A 170 -14.46 16.66 -15.86
C ASN A 170 -14.01 15.20 -15.85
N VAL A 171 -13.43 14.73 -14.74
CA VAL A 171 -13.01 13.34 -14.59
C VAL A 171 -14.25 12.45 -14.63
N ASP A 172 -14.18 11.35 -15.39
CA ASP A 172 -15.31 10.42 -15.49
C ASP A 172 -15.54 9.69 -14.16
N SER A 173 -16.80 9.55 -13.75
CA SER A 173 -17.19 8.88 -12.50
C SER A 173 -16.59 7.47 -12.33
N ASP A 174 -16.49 6.68 -13.41
CA ASP A 174 -15.86 5.35 -13.37
C ASP A 174 -14.35 5.42 -13.04
N VAL A 175 -13.66 6.46 -13.53
CA VAL A 175 -12.22 6.68 -13.26
C VAL A 175 -12.03 7.17 -11.83
N VAL A 176 -12.93 8.04 -11.35
CA VAL A 176 -12.94 8.49 -9.95
C VAL A 176 -13.14 7.33 -8.98
N ILE A 177 -14.09 6.42 -9.25
CA ILE A 177 -14.31 5.23 -8.41
C ILE A 177 -13.03 4.38 -8.35
N ASN A 178 -12.39 4.12 -9.49
CA ASN A 178 -11.15 3.36 -9.53
C ASN A 178 -9.99 4.05 -8.80
N LEU A 179 -9.86 5.38 -8.94
CA LEU A 179 -8.86 6.18 -8.23
C LEU A 179 -9.07 6.12 -6.72
N ALA A 180 -10.27 6.41 -6.27
CA ALA A 180 -10.60 6.44 -4.85
C ALA A 180 -10.47 5.05 -4.21
N THR A 181 -10.76 3.97 -4.96
CA THR A 181 -10.55 2.58 -4.51
C THR A 181 -9.06 2.24 -4.40
N LEU A 182 -8.25 2.62 -5.39
CA LEU A 182 -6.79 2.46 -5.36
C LEU A 182 -6.16 3.19 -4.15
N LEU A 183 -6.57 4.44 -3.92
CA LEU A 183 -6.11 5.23 -2.78
C LEU A 183 -6.62 4.67 -1.46
N LEU A 184 -7.86 4.16 -1.40
CA LEU A 184 -8.40 3.53 -0.19
C LEU A 184 -7.57 2.29 0.21
N ALA A 185 -7.14 1.50 -0.76
CA ALA A 185 -6.36 0.29 -0.51
C ALA A 185 -4.91 0.59 -0.09
N HIS A 186 -4.27 1.57 -0.73
CA HIS A 186 -2.81 1.72 -0.64
C HIS A 186 -2.31 3.05 -0.08
N ALA A 187 -3.15 4.09 0.03
CA ALA A 187 -2.70 5.39 0.55
C ALA A 187 -2.41 5.34 2.06
N ARG A 188 -1.42 6.11 2.50
CA ARG A 188 -1.02 6.17 3.93
C ARG A 188 -2.06 6.89 4.80
N THR A 189 -2.74 7.88 4.24
CA THR A 189 -3.75 8.71 4.91
C THR A 189 -4.89 8.96 3.95
N GLN A 190 -6.14 8.86 4.42
CA GLN A 190 -7.32 9.08 3.57
C GLN A 190 -7.77 10.55 3.54
N THR A 191 -7.05 11.46 4.19
CA THR A 191 -7.34 12.92 4.19
C THR A 191 -7.23 13.54 2.80
N LEU A 192 -6.26 13.10 1.98
CA LEU A 192 -6.13 13.55 0.60
C LEU A 192 -7.27 13.02 -0.27
N ASN A 193 -7.62 11.73 -0.11
CA ASN A 193 -8.73 11.12 -0.83
C ASN A 193 -10.07 11.81 -0.49
N GLN A 194 -10.29 12.10 0.80
CA GLN A 194 -11.43 12.88 1.28
C GLN A 194 -11.50 14.24 0.59
N LYS A 195 -10.45 15.06 0.69
CA LYS A 195 -10.42 16.40 0.09
C LYS A 195 -10.70 16.38 -1.43
N ARG A 196 -10.13 15.41 -2.14
CA ARG A 196 -10.31 15.27 -3.59
C ARG A 196 -11.73 14.81 -3.95
N LEU A 197 -12.32 13.89 -3.17
CA LEU A 197 -13.72 13.48 -3.35
C LEU A 197 -14.69 14.61 -3.00
N GLU A 198 -14.44 15.38 -1.94
CA GLU A 198 -15.22 16.57 -1.61
C GLU A 198 -15.17 17.61 -2.73
N THR A 199 -13.98 17.89 -3.26
CA THR A 199 -13.81 18.83 -4.38
C THR A 199 -14.52 18.33 -5.63
N TYR A 200 -14.39 17.03 -5.95
CA TYR A 200 -15.09 16.41 -7.07
C TYR A 200 -16.62 16.43 -6.90
N LEU A 201 -17.12 16.13 -5.70
CA LEU A 201 -18.55 16.15 -5.39
C LEU A 201 -19.10 17.58 -5.42
N ALA A 202 -18.36 18.58 -4.92
CA ALA A 202 -18.75 19.98 -4.97
C ALA A 202 -18.86 20.49 -6.41
N VAL A 203 -17.87 20.19 -7.26
CA VAL A 203 -17.88 20.60 -8.68
C VAL A 203 -18.96 19.83 -9.47
N SER A 204 -19.14 18.54 -9.22
CA SER A 204 -20.18 17.74 -9.90
C SER A 204 -21.61 18.02 -9.40
N GLN A 205 -21.76 18.62 -8.21
CA GLN A 205 -23.04 19.10 -7.68
C GLN A 205 -23.51 20.42 -8.30
N GLN A 206 -22.64 21.18 -8.99
CA GLN A 206 -22.98 22.47 -9.62
C GLN A 206 -22.97 22.42 -11.17
N PRO A 207 -23.95 21.79 -11.81
CA PRO A 207 -24.10 21.86 -13.28
C PRO A 207 -24.68 23.20 -13.79
N GLU A 208 -25.21 24.07 -12.91
CA GLU A 208 -25.96 25.27 -13.30
C GLU A 208 -25.10 26.45 -13.83
N LEU A 209 -23.83 26.55 -13.45
CA LEU A 209 -22.98 27.70 -13.84
C LEU A 209 -22.45 27.62 -15.29
N ASP A 210 -22.32 26.42 -15.86
CA ASP A 210 -21.91 26.21 -17.26
C ASP A 210 -23.05 26.56 -18.24
N LEU A 211 -24.30 26.55 -17.77
CA LEU A 211 -25.48 26.91 -18.56
C LEU A 211 -25.59 28.45 -18.71
N ALA A 212 -25.22 29.21 -17.68
CA ALA A 212 -25.13 30.67 -17.72
C ALA A 212 -24.00 31.15 -18.65
N GLN A 213 -22.81 30.54 -18.58
CA GLN A 213 -21.71 30.83 -19.51
C GLN A 213 -22.05 30.44 -20.95
N ARG A 214 -22.78 29.35 -21.16
CA ARG A 214 -23.31 29.01 -22.51
C ARG A 214 -24.37 29.98 -23.00
N LEU A 215 -25.26 30.46 -22.14
CA LEU A 215 -26.25 31.46 -22.52
C LEU A 215 -25.60 32.80 -22.86
N GLU A 216 -24.58 33.21 -22.11
CA GLU A 216 -23.79 34.41 -22.39
C GLU A 216 -22.98 34.29 -23.69
N ALA A 217 -22.42 33.11 -23.96
CA ALA A 217 -21.77 32.78 -25.24
C ALA A 217 -22.74 32.72 -26.43
N THR A 218 -24.03 32.41 -26.21
CA THR A 218 -25.06 32.49 -27.25
C THR A 218 -25.64 33.89 -27.45
N GLN A 219 -25.50 34.79 -26.47
CA GLN A 219 -25.98 36.17 -26.57
C GLN A 219 -24.98 37.10 -27.28
N SER A 220 -23.70 36.70 -27.41
CA SER A 220 -22.65 37.51 -28.04
C SER A 220 -22.39 37.22 -29.53
N SER A 221 -23.23 36.42 -30.21
CA SER A 221 -23.07 36.12 -31.64
C SER A 221 -24.37 36.32 -32.43
N GLY A 222 -24.35 37.26 -33.38
CA GLY A 222 -25.49 37.69 -34.20
C GLY A 222 -26.13 36.59 -35.07
N PRO A 223 -27.31 36.86 -35.67
CA PRO A 223 -28.19 35.83 -36.20
C PRO A 223 -27.74 35.42 -37.62
N SER A 224 -26.96 34.34 -37.74
CA SER A 224 -26.69 33.70 -39.03
C SER A 224 -27.48 32.40 -39.16
N LYS A 225 -28.44 32.40 -40.09
CA LYS A 225 -29.22 31.24 -40.50
C LYS A 225 -28.33 30.30 -41.33
N HIS A 226 -27.91 29.18 -40.77
CA HIS A 226 -27.78 27.92 -41.54
C HIS A 226 -27.72 26.70 -40.63
N ARG A 227 -28.84 25.95 -40.59
CA ARG A 227 -28.88 24.56 -40.14
C ARG A 227 -28.14 23.68 -41.16
N ARG A 228 -27.02 23.06 -40.77
CA ARG A 228 -26.64 21.70 -41.21
C ARG A 228 -25.77 21.02 -40.15
N SER A 229 -26.38 20.03 -39.48
CA SER A 229 -25.75 18.84 -38.89
C SER A 229 -24.41 19.04 -38.16
N ALA A 230 -24.45 19.38 -36.87
CA ALA A 230 -23.29 19.35 -35.99
C ALA A 230 -23.58 18.51 -34.73
N SER A 231 -22.90 17.36 -34.69
CA SER A 231 -22.53 16.49 -33.56
C SER A 231 -23.26 16.66 -32.22
N LYS A 232 -23.91 15.55 -31.86
CA LYS A 232 -24.36 15.13 -30.53
C LYS A 232 -23.16 14.89 -29.58
N SER A 233 -22.34 15.92 -29.32
CA SER A 233 -21.41 15.93 -28.19
C SER A 233 -22.04 16.76 -27.07
N LYS A 234 -22.99 16.11 -26.38
CA LYS A 234 -23.64 16.63 -25.18
C LYS A 234 -22.56 16.70 -24.08
N ALA A 235 -21.89 17.84 -24.01
CA ALA A 235 -21.10 18.24 -22.86
C ALA A 235 -22.04 18.40 -21.65
N THR A 236 -21.57 17.89 -20.51
CA THR A 236 -21.85 18.41 -19.15
C THR A 236 -23.33 18.65 -18.84
N SER A 237 -24.07 17.57 -18.58
CA SER A 237 -25.38 17.65 -17.92
C SER A 237 -25.57 16.36 -17.13
N GLY A 238 -25.38 16.46 -15.81
CA GLY A 238 -25.70 15.40 -14.86
C GLY A 238 -27.19 15.06 -14.88
N ALA A 239 -27.50 13.85 -14.40
CA ALA A 239 -28.83 13.34 -14.02
C ALA A 239 -29.74 12.66 -15.07
N ASP A 240 -29.28 12.29 -16.27
CA ASP A 240 -30.20 11.70 -17.29
C ASP A 240 -29.90 10.25 -17.72
N THR A 241 -28.91 9.58 -17.12
CA THR A 241 -28.73 8.13 -17.38
C THR A 241 -28.68 7.36 -16.06
N PRO A 242 -29.40 6.21 -15.95
CA PRO A 242 -29.40 5.40 -14.74
C PRO A 242 -27.99 4.92 -14.34
N ARG A 243 -27.09 4.82 -15.32
CA ARG A 243 -25.68 4.48 -15.10
C ARG A 243 -24.91 5.58 -14.35
N ASP A 244 -25.15 6.85 -14.68
CA ASP A 244 -24.45 7.98 -14.07
C ASP A 244 -24.93 8.20 -12.62
N LEU A 245 -26.23 8.04 -12.38
CA LEU A 245 -26.79 8.01 -11.02
C LEU A 245 -26.16 6.89 -10.18
N ASN A 246 -26.08 5.68 -10.73
CA ASN A 246 -25.45 4.54 -10.03
C ASN A 246 -23.97 4.82 -9.73
N ALA A 247 -23.21 5.38 -10.69
CA ALA A 247 -21.82 5.76 -10.44
C ALA A 247 -21.70 6.81 -9.33
N ARG A 248 -22.61 7.80 -9.29
CA ARG A 248 -22.63 8.81 -8.23
C ARG A 248 -22.98 8.22 -6.86
N VAL A 249 -23.96 7.31 -6.79
CA VAL A 249 -24.30 6.58 -5.56
C VAL A 249 -23.09 5.80 -5.05
N LYS A 250 -22.35 5.13 -5.94
CA LYS A 250 -21.11 4.42 -5.58
C LYS A 250 -20.01 5.35 -5.06
N ILE A 251 -19.87 6.54 -5.65
CA ILE A 251 -18.91 7.53 -5.16
C ILE A 251 -19.32 8.01 -3.77
N LEU A 252 -20.63 8.23 -3.53
CA LEU A 252 -21.14 8.58 -2.21
C LEU A 252 -20.90 7.45 -1.20
N GLU A 253 -21.17 6.20 -1.56
CA GLU A 253 -20.88 5.01 -0.75
C GLU A 253 -19.41 4.93 -0.36
N LEU A 254 -18.52 5.05 -1.35
CA LEU A 254 -17.08 5.00 -1.14
C LEU A 254 -16.62 6.15 -0.23
N TYR A 255 -17.19 7.34 -0.41
CA TYR A 255 -16.86 8.49 0.41
C TYR A 255 -17.34 8.31 1.86
N THR A 256 -18.63 8.01 2.07
CA THR A 256 -19.24 7.99 3.40
C THR A 256 -18.94 6.73 4.19
N LEU A 257 -18.99 5.56 3.56
CA LEU A 257 -18.83 4.25 4.24
C LEU A 257 -17.38 3.76 4.25
N HIS A 258 -16.47 4.37 3.49
CA HIS A 258 -15.08 3.90 3.47
C HIS A 258 -14.06 4.99 3.77
N VAL A 259 -14.08 6.12 3.06
CA VAL A 259 -13.07 7.17 3.24
C VAL A 259 -13.22 7.87 4.60
N LEU A 260 -14.43 8.31 4.96
CA LEU A 260 -14.68 8.98 6.24
C LEU A 260 -14.46 8.05 7.44
N LEU A 261 -14.81 6.77 7.32
CA LEU A 261 -14.57 5.78 8.37
C LEU A 261 -13.08 5.60 8.65
N ARG A 262 -12.23 5.58 7.63
CA ARG A 262 -10.77 5.51 7.80
C ARG A 262 -10.17 6.75 8.46
N ASN A 263 -10.84 7.90 8.36
CA ASN A 263 -10.46 9.14 9.06
C ASN A 263 -11.14 9.30 10.44
N ASN A 264 -11.97 8.34 10.86
CA ASN A 264 -12.77 8.38 12.09
C ASN A 264 -13.80 9.51 12.16
N GLU A 265 -14.31 9.98 11.02
CA GLU A 265 -15.27 11.08 10.94
C GLU A 265 -16.72 10.56 10.81
N TRP A 266 -17.17 9.78 11.80
CA TRP A 266 -18.48 9.11 11.80
C TRP A 266 -19.67 10.08 11.81
N ASP A 267 -19.58 11.13 12.62
CA ASP A 267 -20.65 12.13 12.75
C ASP A 267 -20.80 12.94 11.46
N TYR A 268 -19.68 13.28 10.82
CA TYR A 268 -19.67 13.98 9.54
C TYR A 268 -20.25 13.10 8.43
N ALA A 269 -19.92 11.80 8.41
CA ALA A 269 -20.53 10.85 7.48
C ALA A 269 -22.05 10.77 7.65
N ARG A 270 -22.54 10.74 8.89
CA ARG A 270 -23.97 10.72 9.21
C ARG A 270 -24.67 11.99 8.73
N GLU A 271 -24.11 13.17 9.03
CA GLU A 271 -24.66 14.45 8.59
C GLU A 271 -24.64 14.57 7.06
N PHE A 272 -23.58 14.09 6.40
CA PHE A 272 -23.50 14.12 4.95
C PHE A 272 -24.55 13.22 4.28
N ILE A 273 -24.80 12.02 4.83
CA ILE A 273 -25.85 11.12 4.32
C ILE A 273 -27.24 11.73 4.50
N THR A 274 -27.52 12.38 5.62
CA THR A 274 -28.83 12.99 5.88
C THR A 274 -29.10 14.22 5.02
N VAL A 275 -28.07 15.03 4.72
CA VAL A 275 -28.19 16.24 3.89
C VAL A 275 -28.13 15.94 2.39
N SER A 276 -27.66 14.75 1.99
CA SER A 276 -27.54 14.39 0.57
C SER A 276 -28.90 14.26 -0.13
N SER A 277 -29.18 15.18 -1.05
CA SER A 277 -30.39 15.21 -1.90
C SER A 277 -30.35 14.20 -3.06
N VAL A 278 -29.22 13.52 -3.25
CA VAL A 278 -29.00 12.56 -4.34
C VAL A 278 -29.45 11.15 -3.95
N LEU A 279 -29.54 10.88 -2.65
CA LEU A 279 -29.99 9.60 -2.11
C LEU A 279 -31.50 9.64 -1.87
N ASP A 280 -32.21 8.71 -2.51
CA ASP A 280 -33.59 8.40 -2.19
C ASP A 280 -33.70 7.93 -0.72
N GLU A 281 -34.84 8.10 -0.08
CA GLU A 281 -35.03 7.78 1.35
C GLU A 281 -34.64 6.33 1.69
N GLU A 282 -35.02 5.36 0.83
CA GLU A 282 -34.66 3.94 1.01
C GLU A 282 -33.14 3.72 0.98
N ARG A 283 -32.42 4.43 0.11
CA ARG A 283 -30.96 4.34 0.05
C ARG A 283 -30.31 5.05 1.23
N ARG A 284 -30.86 6.18 1.66
CA ARG A 284 -30.37 6.89 2.85
C ARG A 284 -30.46 6.00 4.08
N ASP A 285 -31.60 5.34 4.28
CA ASP A 285 -31.81 4.42 5.39
C ASP A 285 -30.87 3.21 5.31
N ALA A 286 -30.68 2.64 4.12
CA ALA A 286 -29.72 1.55 3.92
C ALA A 286 -28.28 1.96 4.28
N PHE A 287 -27.87 3.17 3.92
CA PHE A 287 -26.53 3.70 4.23
C PHE A 287 -26.36 3.98 5.73
N LEU A 288 -27.39 4.54 6.38
CA LEU A 288 -27.37 4.77 7.83
C LEU A 288 -27.33 3.45 8.60
N GLN A 289 -28.10 2.45 8.16
CA GLN A 289 -28.06 1.10 8.72
C GLN A 289 -26.70 0.44 8.52
N ALA A 290 -26.09 0.56 7.34
CA ALA A 290 -24.75 0.06 7.07
C ALA A 290 -23.70 0.74 7.96
N LEU A 291 -23.79 2.05 8.15
CA LEU A 291 -22.90 2.81 9.04
C LEU A 291 -23.05 2.35 10.49
N GLN A 292 -24.28 2.14 10.96
CA GLN A 292 -24.52 1.61 12.31
C GLN A 292 -23.95 0.19 12.46
N SER A 293 -24.22 -0.70 11.49
CA SER A 293 -23.68 -2.07 11.48
C SER A 293 -22.15 -2.06 11.53
N LEU A 294 -21.49 -1.21 10.73
CA LEU A 294 -20.03 -1.10 10.72
C LEU A 294 -19.47 -0.55 12.04
N GLN A 295 -20.20 0.35 12.70
CA GLN A 295 -19.82 0.86 14.01
C GLN A 295 -19.95 -0.22 15.10
N GLU A 296 -21.01 -1.02 15.06
CA GLU A 296 -21.21 -2.17 15.94
C GLU A 296 -20.12 -3.23 15.73
N ASP A 297 -19.80 -3.56 14.47
CA ASP A 297 -18.73 -4.48 14.11
C ASP A 297 -17.35 -3.99 14.60
N GLN A 298 -17.06 -2.68 14.47
CA GLN A 298 -15.82 -2.10 14.99
C GLN A 298 -15.72 -2.24 16.51
N GLN A 299 -16.81 -1.93 17.23
CA GLN A 299 -16.84 -2.05 18.69
C GLN A 299 -16.75 -3.50 19.16
N GLU A 300 -17.37 -4.43 18.42
CA GLU A 300 -17.26 -5.86 18.71
C GLU A 300 -15.83 -6.36 18.46
N GLN A 301 -15.19 -5.93 17.37
CA GLN A 301 -13.81 -6.28 17.08
C GLN A 301 -12.86 -5.75 18.15
N GLU A 302 -13.01 -4.50 18.59
CA GLU A 302 -12.22 -3.93 19.69
C GLU A 302 -12.42 -4.70 21.01
N ARG A 303 -13.65 -5.12 21.30
CA ARG A 303 -13.96 -5.94 22.47
C ARG A 303 -13.29 -7.30 22.40
N ASN A 304 -13.37 -7.97 21.25
CA ASN A 304 -12.75 -9.27 21.03
C ASN A 304 -11.22 -9.20 21.13
N GLU A 305 -10.60 -8.17 20.54
CA GLU A 305 -9.16 -7.94 20.65
C GLU A 305 -8.73 -7.66 22.10
N GLN A 306 -9.54 -6.92 22.87
CA GLN A 306 -9.27 -6.67 24.27
C GLN A 306 -9.38 -7.96 25.10
N GLU A 307 -10.41 -8.77 24.87
CA GLU A 307 -10.54 -10.08 25.54
C GLU A 307 -9.37 -11.02 25.20
N GLU A 308 -8.90 -11.03 23.95
CA GLU A 308 -7.74 -11.82 23.57
C GLU A 308 -6.45 -11.34 24.25
N ARG A 309 -6.25 -10.02 24.36
CA ARG A 309 -5.12 -9.44 25.10
C ARG A 309 -5.18 -9.80 26.58
N ASP A 310 -6.35 -9.69 27.20
CA ASP A 310 -6.53 -10.03 28.61
C ASP A 310 -6.25 -11.53 28.86
N ARG A 311 -6.67 -12.41 27.93
CA ARG A 311 -6.33 -13.84 27.98
C ARG A 311 -4.84 -14.11 27.82
N GLN A 312 -4.14 -13.35 26.96
CA GLN A 312 -2.69 -13.47 26.79
C GLN A 312 -1.95 -13.00 28.05
N ASP A 313 -2.36 -11.88 28.62
CA ASP A 313 -1.78 -11.32 29.84
C ASP A 313 -2.03 -12.22 31.06
N GLU A 314 -3.20 -12.85 31.17
CA GLU A 314 -3.50 -13.79 32.26
C GLU A 314 -2.62 -15.04 32.18
N LYS A 315 -2.38 -15.58 30.96
CA LYS A 315 -1.45 -16.70 30.76
C LYS A 315 -0.03 -16.32 31.18
N LEU A 316 0.46 -15.17 30.71
CA LEU A 316 1.79 -14.67 31.10
C LEU A 316 1.90 -14.46 32.62
N ARG A 317 0.85 -13.95 33.25
CA ARG A 317 0.80 -13.77 34.71
C ARG A 317 0.86 -15.09 35.47
N LYS A 318 0.12 -16.11 35.02
CA LYS A 318 0.15 -17.46 35.61
C LYS A 318 1.53 -18.10 35.47
N ASP A 319 2.15 -18.02 34.30
CA ASP A 319 3.49 -18.55 34.07
C ASP A 319 4.55 -17.86 34.95
N LEU A 320 4.42 -16.55 35.16
CA LEU A 320 5.32 -15.77 36.01
C LEU A 320 5.14 -16.13 37.49
N GLU A 321 3.90 -16.34 37.94
CA GLU A 321 3.60 -16.79 39.30
C GLU A 321 4.10 -18.22 39.55
N GLU A 322 3.93 -19.14 38.60
CA GLU A 322 4.42 -20.51 38.69
C GLU A 322 5.97 -20.55 38.69
N ALA A 323 6.61 -19.76 37.82
CA ALA A 323 8.06 -19.62 37.81
C ALA A 323 8.60 -19.03 39.13
N LYS A 324 7.89 -18.07 39.73
CA LYS A 324 8.25 -17.51 41.04
C LYS A 324 8.07 -18.55 42.15
N ARG A 325 7.00 -19.34 42.11
CA ARG A 325 6.75 -20.43 43.07
C ARG A 325 7.84 -21.49 42.99
N LEU A 326 8.18 -21.96 41.79
CA LEU A 326 9.25 -22.93 41.56
C LEU A 326 10.61 -22.41 42.06
N ARG A 327 10.92 -21.12 41.83
CA ARG A 327 12.14 -20.50 42.38
C ARG A 327 12.16 -20.49 43.91
N SER A 328 11.05 -20.13 44.55
CA SER A 328 10.95 -20.11 46.01
C SER A 328 11.02 -21.51 46.64
N GLU A 329 10.42 -22.53 45.99
CA GLU A 329 10.51 -23.92 46.44
C GLU A 329 11.94 -24.46 46.30
N ASN A 330 12.64 -24.10 45.22
CA ASN A 330 14.02 -24.50 45.02
C ASN A 330 14.96 -23.82 46.04
N GLU A 331 14.78 -22.52 46.32
CA GLU A 331 15.57 -21.80 47.33
C GLU A 331 15.36 -22.38 48.74
N THR A 332 14.13 -22.75 49.10
CA THR A 332 13.84 -23.37 50.40
C THR A 332 14.39 -24.79 50.52
N ARG A 333 14.36 -25.59 49.44
CA ARG A 333 15.05 -26.90 49.40
C ARG A 333 16.56 -26.76 49.52
N GLU A 334 17.17 -25.78 48.86
CA GLU A 334 18.60 -25.51 48.99
C GLU A 334 18.98 -25.04 50.39
N ARG A 335 18.18 -24.15 51.00
CA ARG A 335 18.40 -23.72 52.39
C ARG A 335 18.33 -24.88 53.38
N LYS A 336 17.34 -25.75 53.25
CA LYS A 336 17.22 -26.94 54.12
C LYS A 336 18.42 -27.88 53.97
N ARG A 337 18.92 -28.10 52.75
CA ARG A 337 20.14 -28.89 52.52
C ARG A 337 21.37 -28.27 53.17
N LEU A 338 21.53 -26.95 53.04
CA LEU A 338 22.64 -26.20 53.67
C LEU A 338 22.57 -26.20 55.20
N GLU A 339 21.38 -26.09 55.77
CA GLU A 339 21.16 -26.12 57.21
C GLU A 339 21.38 -27.51 57.80
N GLU A 340 20.93 -28.56 57.12
CA GLU A 340 21.21 -29.96 57.50
C GLU A 340 22.70 -30.28 57.38
N GLU A 341 23.40 -29.76 56.36
CA GLU A 341 24.86 -29.88 56.24
C GLU A 341 25.60 -29.10 57.33
N ARG A 342 25.11 -27.91 57.73
CA ARG A 342 25.68 -27.12 58.83
C ARG A 342 25.45 -27.78 60.19
N ALA A 343 24.26 -28.29 60.47
CA ALA A 343 23.96 -29.02 61.70
C ALA A 343 24.79 -30.32 61.82
N ARG A 344 25.08 -30.97 60.69
CA ARG A 344 25.97 -32.15 60.65
C ARG A 344 27.44 -31.80 60.87
N ARG A 345 27.86 -30.55 60.58
CA ARG A 345 29.23 -30.05 60.84
C ARG A 345 29.40 -29.47 62.25
N GLU A 346 28.37 -28.91 62.88
CA GLU A 346 28.41 -28.44 64.28
C GLU A 346 28.46 -29.56 65.32
N GLY A 347 28.21 -30.82 64.94
CA GLY A 347 28.31 -31.99 65.83
C GLY A 347 29.70 -32.64 65.93
N SER A 348 30.73 -32.15 65.23
CA SER A 348 32.04 -32.83 65.20
C SER A 348 33.25 -31.90 65.10
N GLU A 349 33.29 -30.80 65.86
CA GLU A 349 34.53 -30.03 66.02
C GLU A 349 35.35 -30.58 67.20
N VAL A 350 36.02 -31.71 66.95
CA VAL A 350 37.28 -32.06 67.62
C VAL A 350 38.39 -31.57 66.71
N ASP A 351 39.12 -30.58 67.23
CA ASP A 351 40.43 -30.13 66.83
C ASP A 351 41.35 -31.31 66.48
N TYR A 352 41.85 -31.36 65.24
CA TYR A 352 43.20 -31.81 64.95
C TYR A 352 43.71 -31.12 63.68
N GLY A 353 44.61 -30.15 63.86
CA GLY A 353 45.63 -29.86 62.87
C GLY A 353 46.62 -31.03 62.73
N ILE A 354 47.14 -31.22 61.50
CA ILE A 354 48.56 -31.48 61.16
C ILE A 354 48.67 -31.85 59.67
N GLU A 355 49.36 -30.96 58.96
CA GLU A 355 50.36 -31.12 57.90
C GLU A 355 50.26 -32.12 56.72
N LYS A 356 50.78 -31.60 55.61
CA LYS A 356 51.60 -32.21 54.55
C LYS A 356 50.91 -33.07 53.48
N THR A 357 50.90 -32.48 52.27
CA THR A 357 51.04 -33.14 50.95
C THR A 357 52.07 -34.28 51.00
N PRO A 358 51.88 -35.42 50.28
CA PRO A 358 52.13 -35.41 48.83
C PRO A 358 51.25 -36.35 47.97
N SER A 359 51.46 -36.17 46.67
CA SER A 359 50.94 -36.88 45.51
C SER A 359 50.91 -38.41 45.56
N ALA A 360 50.00 -38.93 44.72
CA ALA A 360 50.19 -39.96 43.71
C ALA A 360 49.52 -41.33 43.92
N ALA A 361 48.76 -41.67 42.87
CA ALA A 361 48.74 -42.94 42.16
C ALA A 361 47.84 -44.09 42.64
N ASN A 362 46.91 -44.40 41.73
CA ASN A 362 46.57 -45.72 41.20
C ASN A 362 45.94 -46.81 42.09
N GLY A 363 44.88 -47.40 41.53
CA GLY A 363 44.53 -48.80 41.74
C GLY A 363 43.00 -49.01 41.82
N SER A 364 42.30 -49.23 40.71
CA SER A 364 42.07 -50.56 40.11
C SER A 364 41.08 -51.42 40.92
N SER A 365 39.83 -51.52 40.47
CA SER A 365 39.21 -52.74 39.88
C SER A 365 37.92 -53.04 40.69
N LYS A 366 36.85 -53.70 40.23
CA LYS A 366 36.64 -54.61 39.10
C LYS A 366 35.12 -54.85 38.94
N GLY A 367 34.64 -54.80 37.70
CA GLY A 367 33.62 -55.73 37.16
C GLY A 367 32.14 -55.32 37.18
N ARG A 368 31.30 -55.72 36.21
CA ARG A 368 31.53 -56.55 35.01
C ARG A 368 30.27 -56.55 34.12
N ARG A 369 30.46 -56.19 32.82
CA ARG A 369 29.87 -56.68 31.54
C ARG A 369 28.32 -56.70 31.37
N THR A 370 27.76 -56.31 30.22
CA THR A 370 27.86 -56.86 28.85
C THR A 370 27.27 -55.85 27.83
N ARG A 371 27.50 -55.80 26.52
CA ARG A 371 28.43 -56.39 25.52
C ARG A 371 28.01 -55.78 24.14
N GLU A 372 29.01 -55.32 23.35
CA GLU A 372 29.11 -55.18 21.86
C GLU A 372 28.02 -54.43 21.05
N ALA A 373 28.27 -53.76 19.92
CA ALA A 373 29.40 -53.24 19.14
C ALA A 373 28.74 -52.34 18.05
N SER A 374 29.27 -51.21 17.58
CA SER A 374 30.29 -51.12 16.52
C SER A 374 30.38 -49.68 15.99
N SER A 375 31.58 -49.32 15.50
CA SER A 375 31.95 -48.23 14.56
C SER A 375 31.56 -46.77 14.89
N ALA A 376 32.47 -45.94 15.39
CA ALA A 376 33.55 -45.23 14.66
C ALA A 376 33.04 -44.03 13.83
N MET A 377 33.40 -42.79 14.19
CA MET A 377 34.53 -42.06 13.58
C MET A 377 34.64 -40.61 14.10
N SER A 378 35.91 -40.18 14.27
CA SER A 378 36.45 -38.81 14.16
C SER A 378 36.01 -37.66 15.09
N LYS A 379 36.91 -37.37 16.03
CA LYS A 379 37.29 -36.06 16.60
C LYS A 379 37.77 -35.07 15.51
N PRO A 380 37.76 -33.73 15.73
CA PRO A 380 38.79 -33.05 16.53
C PRO A 380 38.24 -31.94 17.47
N LYS A 381 38.53 -31.97 18.77
CA LYS A 381 39.54 -31.16 19.51
C LYS A 381 39.53 -29.65 19.21
N ALA A 382 38.83 -28.90 20.08
CA ALA A 382 39.09 -27.48 20.37
C ALA A 382 39.93 -27.33 21.65
N ALA A 383 40.72 -26.26 21.67
CA ALA A 383 41.75 -25.96 22.64
C ALA A 383 41.22 -25.38 23.97
N LYS A 384 41.74 -25.94 25.05
CA LYS A 384 42.18 -25.33 26.31
C LYS A 384 41.76 -23.86 26.59
N GLY A 385 40.69 -23.70 27.37
CA GLY A 385 40.39 -22.50 28.18
C GLY A 385 39.76 -22.94 29.50
N LYS A 386 40.26 -22.44 30.64
CA LYS A 386 39.86 -22.83 32.00
C LYS A 386 38.35 -22.62 32.26
N PRO A 387 37.69 -23.44 33.10
CA PRO A 387 36.27 -23.31 33.39
C PRO A 387 36.01 -22.09 34.30
N ALA A 388 35.27 -21.12 33.77
CA ALA A 388 34.72 -20.01 34.56
C ALA A 388 33.56 -20.52 35.41
N GLY A 389 33.57 -20.18 36.69
CA GLY A 389 32.45 -20.38 37.62
C GLY A 389 31.20 -19.58 37.23
N PRO A 390 30.09 -19.75 37.97
CA PRO A 390 28.80 -19.15 37.63
C PRO A 390 28.89 -17.61 37.61
N PRO A 391 28.20 -16.93 36.66
CA PRO A 391 28.37 -15.51 36.43
C PRO A 391 27.89 -14.71 37.64
N SER A 392 28.82 -13.98 38.26
CA SER A 392 28.53 -13.01 39.30
C SER A 392 27.69 -11.85 38.74
N LEU A 393 26.93 -11.19 39.62
CA LEU A 393 26.00 -10.10 39.28
C LEU A 393 26.67 -8.94 38.50
N SER A 394 27.98 -8.76 38.63
CA SER A 394 28.76 -7.79 37.85
C SER A 394 28.90 -8.19 36.38
N ALA A 395 28.97 -9.48 36.06
CA ALA A 395 29.00 -9.97 34.67
C ALA A 395 27.66 -9.71 33.96
N ARG A 396 26.53 -9.83 34.67
CA ARG A 396 25.19 -9.50 34.14
C ARG A 396 25.02 -7.99 33.91
N ALA A 397 25.55 -7.15 34.80
CA ALA A 397 25.55 -5.70 34.61
C ALA A 397 26.44 -5.27 33.42
N SER A 398 27.58 -5.94 33.21
CA SER A 398 28.46 -5.67 32.06
C SER A 398 27.83 -6.06 30.73
N MET A 399 27.02 -7.13 30.68
CA MET A 399 26.25 -7.51 29.48
C MET A 399 25.11 -6.53 29.18
N ILE A 400 24.48 -5.97 30.21
CA ILE A 400 23.45 -4.93 30.02
C ILE A 400 24.10 -3.63 29.54
N LEU A 401 25.26 -3.25 30.09
CA LEU A 401 26.01 -2.06 29.65
C LEU A 401 26.58 -2.21 28.24
N SER A 402 27.03 -3.42 27.85
CA SER A 402 27.48 -3.67 26.47
C SER A 402 26.30 -3.62 25.48
N ASN A 403 25.13 -4.13 25.86
CA ASN A 403 23.94 -4.06 25.03
C ASN A 403 23.42 -2.62 24.92
N LEU A 404 23.50 -1.83 26.00
CA LEU A 404 23.14 -0.42 25.97
C LEU A 404 24.08 0.39 25.06
N ARG A 405 25.38 0.05 25.04
CA ARG A 405 26.37 0.67 24.17
C ARG A 405 26.11 0.37 22.69
N VAL A 406 25.73 -0.86 22.35
CA VAL A 406 25.35 -1.26 20.97
C VAL A 406 24.08 -0.53 20.52
N VAL A 407 23.09 -0.36 21.41
CA VAL A 407 21.89 0.42 21.11
C VAL A 407 22.22 1.90 20.92
N LEU A 408 23.14 2.47 21.72
CA LEU A 408 23.60 3.85 21.55
C LEU A 408 24.38 4.08 20.24
N GLU A 409 25.22 3.13 19.82
CA GLU A 409 25.92 3.20 18.52
C GLU A 409 24.96 3.03 17.33
N GLN A 410 23.90 2.22 17.47
CA GLN A 410 22.84 2.11 16.46
C GLN A 410 21.99 3.38 16.38
N ILE A 411 21.69 4.03 17.50
CA ILE A 411 21.00 5.33 17.53
C ILE A 411 21.89 6.42 16.89
N GLY A 412 23.20 6.41 17.17
CA GLY A 412 24.16 7.34 16.58
C GLY A 412 24.31 7.21 15.05
N SER A 413 24.24 5.99 14.52
CA SER A 413 24.31 5.76 13.06
C SER A 413 23.01 6.10 12.33
N GLN A 414 21.85 5.95 12.98
CA GLN A 414 20.53 6.37 12.45
C GLN A 414 20.37 7.89 12.36
N PHE A 415 21.10 8.66 13.17
CA PHE A 415 21.05 10.13 13.11
C PHE A 415 21.72 10.74 11.87
N LYS A 416 22.60 10.00 11.16
CA LYS A 416 23.20 10.48 9.91
C LYS A 416 22.34 10.26 8.67
N THR A 417 21.35 9.38 8.71
CA THR A 417 20.56 8.97 7.53
C THR A 417 19.17 9.59 7.46
N ASN A 418 18.65 10.20 8.54
CA ASN A 418 17.37 10.92 8.52
C ASN A 418 17.34 12.15 9.45
N PRO A 419 17.72 13.35 8.97
CA PRO A 419 17.71 14.58 9.77
C PRO A 419 16.31 14.97 10.26
N MET A 420 15.24 14.54 9.56
CA MET A 420 13.85 14.80 9.94
C MET A 420 13.44 14.12 11.25
N LEU A 421 13.98 12.92 11.52
CA LEU A 421 13.73 12.18 12.76
C LEU A 421 14.43 12.84 13.95
N LEU A 422 15.62 13.41 13.73
CA LEU A 422 16.35 14.20 14.72
C LEU A 422 15.57 15.46 15.10
N VAL A 423 15.05 16.20 14.11
CA VAL A 423 14.24 17.39 14.37
C VAL A 423 12.96 17.04 15.15
N ARG A 424 12.28 15.94 14.79
CA ARG A 424 11.09 15.46 15.52
C ARG A 424 11.44 15.02 16.95
N PHE A 425 12.56 14.35 17.15
CA PHE A 425 13.04 13.93 18.47
C PHE A 425 13.43 15.13 19.35
N MET A 426 14.08 16.14 18.77
CA MET A 426 14.41 17.38 19.48
C MET A 426 13.14 18.18 19.83
N ALA A 427 12.17 18.26 18.91
CA ALA A 427 10.88 18.90 19.19
C ALA A 427 10.10 18.18 20.30
N PHE A 428 10.19 16.84 20.35
CA PHE A 428 9.61 16.02 21.42
C PHE A 428 10.28 16.29 22.78
N ILE A 429 11.62 16.33 22.83
CA ILE A 429 12.36 16.66 24.07
C ILE A 429 12.03 18.08 24.53
N ILE A 430 11.99 19.06 23.63
CA ILE A 430 11.61 20.44 23.95
C ILE A 430 10.17 20.49 24.49
N SER A 431 9.25 19.75 23.88
CA SER A 431 7.85 19.66 24.34
C SER A 431 7.75 19.05 25.73
N ILE A 432 8.53 18.02 26.04
CA ILE A 432 8.61 17.44 27.39
C ILE A 432 9.19 18.43 28.40
N ILE A 433 10.25 19.15 28.04
CA ILE A 433 10.86 20.15 28.94
C ILE A 433 9.87 21.29 29.23
N VAL A 434 9.14 21.76 28.22
CA VAL A 434 8.08 22.78 28.38
C VAL A 434 6.92 22.25 29.22
N MET A 435 6.51 21.00 28.99
CA MET A 435 5.48 20.32 29.78
C MET A 435 5.88 20.19 31.26
N PHE A 436 7.15 19.89 31.54
CA PHE A 436 7.70 19.88 32.90
C PHE A 436 8.04 21.27 33.44
N GLY A 437 8.15 22.31 32.62
CA GLY A 437 8.36 23.70 33.05
C GLY A 437 7.11 24.35 33.63
N ASN A 438 5.92 23.83 33.29
CA ASN A 438 4.66 24.34 33.77
C ASN A 438 4.41 23.94 35.24
N GLN A 439 4.42 24.94 36.14
CA GLN A 439 4.19 24.75 37.58
C GLN A 439 2.88 23.99 37.87
N ARG A 440 1.83 24.23 37.06
CA ARG A 440 0.54 23.54 37.18
C ARG A 440 0.61 22.03 36.91
N ILE A 441 1.52 21.58 36.03
CA ILE A 441 1.71 20.15 35.70
C ILE A 441 2.55 19.48 36.79
N ARG A 442 3.59 20.16 37.29
CA ARG A 442 4.36 19.68 38.44
C ARG A 442 3.49 19.46 39.68
N GLU A 443 2.53 20.35 39.93
CA GLU A 443 1.60 20.19 41.04
C GLU A 443 0.59 19.04 40.85
N ARG A 444 0.13 18.79 39.61
CA ARG A 444 -0.74 17.64 39.33
C ARG A 444 0.02 16.33 39.48
N ILE A 445 1.23 16.27 38.95
CA ILE A 445 2.11 15.09 39.05
C ILE A 445 2.50 14.85 40.52
N SER A 446 2.85 15.89 41.29
CA SER A 446 3.19 15.73 42.71
C SER A 446 2.00 15.29 43.57
N ARG A 447 0.78 15.75 43.28
CA ARG A 447 -0.44 15.27 43.96
C ARG A 447 -0.77 13.82 43.62
N VAL A 448 -0.59 13.40 42.37
CA VAL A 448 -0.86 12.02 41.93
C VAL A 448 0.22 11.07 42.48
N LEU A 449 1.49 11.44 42.44
CA LEU A 449 2.57 10.65 43.06
C LEU A 449 2.48 10.62 44.59
N GLY A 450 2.11 11.73 45.24
CA GLY A 450 1.93 11.79 46.69
C GLY A 450 0.79 10.91 47.19
N SER A 451 -0.33 10.84 46.45
CA SER A 451 -1.47 9.97 46.77
C SER A 451 -1.21 8.50 46.47
N GLY A 452 -0.40 8.19 45.45
CA GLY A 452 0.06 6.82 45.16
C GLY A 452 1.06 6.30 46.20
N TRP A 453 2.00 7.14 46.63
CA TRP A 453 3.06 6.75 47.57
C TRP A 453 2.54 6.54 49.00
N THR A 454 1.54 7.32 49.42
CA THR A 454 0.88 7.15 50.72
C THR A 454 0.06 5.86 50.79
N LYS A 455 -0.59 5.45 49.69
CA LYS A 455 -1.31 4.17 49.60
C LYS A 455 -0.37 2.97 49.64
N LEU A 456 0.76 3.01 48.92
CA LEU A 456 1.76 1.93 49.02
C LEU A 456 2.39 1.85 50.41
N LYS A 457 2.65 2.98 51.06
CA LYS A 457 3.19 3.01 52.43
C LYS A 457 2.18 2.52 53.48
N SER A 458 0.88 2.81 53.31
CA SER A 458 -0.17 2.27 54.20
C SER A 458 -0.36 0.76 54.03
N THR A 459 -0.26 0.23 52.81
CA THR A 459 -0.38 -1.20 52.55
C THR A 459 0.87 -1.98 53.00
N ALA A 460 2.07 -1.40 52.84
CA ALA A 460 3.29 -1.97 53.39
C ALA A 460 3.35 -1.91 54.93
N GLY A 461 2.85 -0.84 55.55
CA GLY A 461 2.81 -0.68 57.01
C GLY A 461 1.79 -1.59 57.71
N MET A 462 0.71 -1.96 57.03
CA MET A 462 -0.30 -2.88 57.55
C MET A 462 0.12 -4.36 57.39
N GLY A 463 0.89 -4.68 56.34
CA GLY A 463 1.45 -6.02 56.12
C GLY A 463 2.59 -6.43 57.06
N VAL A 464 3.29 -5.48 57.68
CA VAL A 464 4.39 -5.76 58.63
C VAL A 464 3.90 -5.83 60.10
N LYS A 465 2.68 -5.34 60.40
CA LYS A 465 2.14 -5.31 61.77
C LYS A 465 1.33 -6.54 62.19
N VAL A 466 1.19 -7.56 61.32
CA VAL A 466 0.44 -8.79 61.64
C VAL A 466 1.36 -10.03 61.70
N SER A 467 2.67 -9.89 61.45
CA SER A 467 3.64 -10.98 61.65
C SER A 467 4.40 -10.85 62.96
N TYR A 468 3.67 -10.78 64.09
CA TYR A 468 4.17 -11.18 65.41
C TYR A 468 2.95 -11.43 66.30
N ILE A 469 2.42 -12.66 66.22
CA ILE A 469 1.78 -13.45 67.29
C ILE A 469 1.83 -14.90 66.83
#